data_AF-A0A662C875-F1
#
_entry.id   AF-A0A662C875-F1
#
_cell.length_a   1.000
_cell.length_b   1.000
_cell.length_c   1.000
_cell.angle_alpha   90.00
_cell.angle_beta   90.00
_cell.angle_gamma   90.00
#
_symmetry.space_group_name_H-M   'P 1'
#
loop_
_entity.id
_entity.type
_entity.pdbx_description
1 polymer ?
#
loop_
_entity_poly.entity_id
_entity_poly.type
_entity_poly.pdbx_seq_one_letter_code
_entity_poly.pdbx_strand_id
1 'polypeptide(L)'
;LAFVLPLFLLFSSGLPPFSVIFVVGGIILAAYGITMNGVLLEVSGTSNRALYTGIAGAGNILPALFPLLGGWIIKEFGFQPFFILFMVIVATAIFFIYKIDCRK
;
A
#
# COMPACT_ATOMS: atom_id res chain seq x y z
N LEU A 1 10.78 0.47 -1.29
CA LEU A 1 10.15 1.69 -1.81
C LEU A 1 9.03 2.22 -0.91
N ALA A 2 8.08 1.37 -0.49
CA ALA A 2 6.90 1.79 0.29
C ALA A 2 7.20 2.52 1.61
N PHE A 3 8.35 2.27 2.25
CA PHE A 3 8.77 2.96 3.48
C PHE A 3 9.40 4.34 3.28
N VAL A 4 9.78 4.72 2.04
CA VAL A 4 10.54 5.96 1.77
C VAL A 4 9.73 7.20 2.16
N LEU A 5 8.46 7.26 1.73
CA LEU A 5 7.57 8.39 2.04
C LEU A 5 7.25 8.55 3.53
N PRO A 6 6.77 7.52 4.27
CA PRO A 6 6.45 7.69 5.68
C PRO A 6 7.69 8.01 6.52
N LEU A 7 8.86 7.43 6.21
CA LEU A 7 10.11 7.79 6.90
C LEU A 7 10.49 9.25 6.63
N PHE A 8 10.43 9.69 5.37
CA PHE A 8 10.71 11.07 5.01
C PHE A 8 9.78 12.06 5.72
N LEU A 9 8.48 11.77 5.78
CA LEU A 9 7.50 12.61 6.45
C LEU A 9 7.65 12.64 7.98
N LEU A 10 8.07 11.52 8.60
CA LEU A 10 8.24 11.44 10.05
C LEU A 10 9.43 12.28 10.56
N PHE A 11 10.48 12.44 9.75
CA PHE A 11 11.65 13.25 10.09
C PHE A 11 11.61 14.66 9.48
N SER A 12 10.59 15.01 8.70
CA SER A 12 10.44 16.35 8.14
C SER A 12 9.98 17.33 9.22
N SER A 13 10.84 18.25 9.62
CA SER A 13 10.53 19.30 10.60
C SER A 13 9.85 20.54 9.99
N GLY A 14 9.48 20.49 8.70
CA GLY A 14 8.87 21.61 7.98
C GLY A 14 8.00 21.17 6.80
N LEU A 15 7.59 22.13 5.97
CA LEU A 15 6.82 21.88 4.74
C LEU A 15 7.63 20.95 3.81
N PRO A 16 7.17 19.71 3.58
CA PRO A 16 7.92 18.79 2.76
C PRO A 16 7.85 19.23 1.28
N PRO A 17 8.90 18.97 0.49
CA PRO A 17 8.90 19.22 -0.94
C PRO A 17 7.86 18.33 -1.62
N PHE A 18 6.68 18.89 -1.90
CA PHE A 18 5.57 18.16 -2.51
C PHE A 18 5.95 17.50 -3.84
N SER A 19 6.84 18.11 -4.64
CA SER A 19 7.35 17.52 -5.88
C SER A 19 7.97 16.14 -5.67
N VAL A 20 8.81 15.98 -4.64
CA VAL A 20 9.43 14.69 -4.28
C VAL A 20 8.37 13.69 -3.85
N ILE A 21 7.40 14.11 -3.04
CA ILE A 21 6.31 13.24 -2.59
C ILE A 21 5.48 12.75 -3.77
N PHE A 22 5.12 13.63 -4.70
CA PHE A 22 4.32 13.28 -5.88
C PHE A 22 5.09 12.35 -6.82
N VAL A 23 6.37 12.60 -7.06
CA VAL A 23 7.19 11.72 -7.92
C VAL A 23 7.34 10.33 -7.29
N VAL A 24 7.76 10.24 -6.02
CA VAL A 24 7.94 8.95 -5.35
C VAL A 24 6.60 8.23 -5.20
N GLY A 25 5.53 8.96 -4.85
CA GLY A 25 4.17 8.42 -4.76
C GLY A 25 3.67 7.88 -6.10
N GLY A 26 3.93 8.60 -7.20
CA GLY A 26 3.61 8.16 -8.55
C GLY A 26 4.34 6.87 -8.94
N ILE A 27 5.63 6.76 -8.61
CA ILE A 27 6.40 5.53 -8.84
C ILE A 27 5.80 4.36 -8.04
N ILE A 28 5.45 4.58 -6.77
CA ILE A 28 4.82 3.54 -5.92
C ILE A 28 3.47 3.10 -6.52
N LEU A 29 2.62 4.04 -6.94
CA LEU A 29 1.31 3.74 -7.52
C LEU A 29 1.43 2.97 -8.85
N ALA A 30 2.34 3.40 -9.72
CA ALA A 30 2.61 2.71 -10.98
C ALA A 30 3.14 1.29 -10.75
N ALA A 31 4.11 1.12 -9.85
CA ALA A 31 4.65 -0.18 -9.49
C ALA A 31 3.57 -1.12 -8.92
N TYR A 32 2.68 -0.60 -8.06
CA TYR A 32 1.54 -1.36 -7.53
C TYR A 32 0.61 -1.84 -8.64
N GLY A 33 0.20 -0.95 -9.57
CA GLY A 33 -0.71 -1.30 -10.67
C GLY A 33 -0.13 -2.35 -11.62
N ILE A 34 1.17 -2.28 -11.93
CA ILE A 34 1.86 -3.27 -12.77
C ILE A 34 1.95 -4.61 -12.04
N THR A 35 2.38 -4.58 -10.77
CA THR A 35 2.67 -5.80 -10.00
C THR A 35 1.41 -6.58 -9.65
N MET A 36 0.29 -5.91 -9.31
CA MET A 36 -0.94 -6.61 -8.92
C MET A 36 -1.48 -7.53 -10.01
N ASN A 37 -1.47 -7.08 -11.26
CA ASN A 37 -1.88 -7.94 -12.38
C ASN A 37 -0.95 -9.15 -12.53
N GLY A 38 0.36 -8.96 -12.37
CA GLY A 38 1.33 -10.05 -12.40
C GLY A 38 1.12 -11.07 -11.28
N VAL A 39 0.92 -10.60 -10.03
CA VAL A 39 0.65 -11.47 -8.87
C VAL A 39 -0.63 -12.26 -9.07
N LEU A 40 -1.70 -11.62 -9.57
CA LEU A 40 -2.97 -12.30 -9.84
C LEU A 40 -2.82 -13.43 -10.87
N LEU A 41 -1.97 -13.25 -11.89
CA LEU A 41 -1.70 -14.31 -12.87
C LEU A 41 -0.97 -15.50 -12.27
N GLU A 42 -0.08 -15.27 -11.30
CA GLU A 42 0.70 -16.33 -10.66
C GLU A 42 -0.15 -17.11 -9.63
N VAL A 43 -0.99 -16.42 -8.85
CA VAL A 43 -1.81 -17.07 -7.80
C VAL A 43 -3.14 -17.65 -8.31
N SER A 44 -3.54 -17.35 -9.55
CA SER A 44 -4.81 -17.82 -10.12
C SER A 44 -4.65 -18.69 -11.37
N GLY A 45 -5.32 -19.84 -11.38
CA GLY A 45 -5.49 -20.66 -12.56
C GLY A 45 -6.52 -20.08 -13.55
N THR A 46 -6.58 -20.64 -14.76
CA THR A 46 -7.46 -20.17 -15.85
C THR A 46 -8.95 -20.20 -15.49
N SER A 47 -9.41 -21.17 -14.70
CA SER A 47 -10.82 -21.28 -14.29
C SER A 47 -11.23 -20.32 -13.18
N ASN A 48 -10.29 -19.96 -12.29
CA ASN A 48 -10.59 -19.24 -11.05
C ASN A 48 -10.19 -17.76 -11.13
N ARG A 49 -9.56 -17.32 -12.22
CA ARG A 49 -9.06 -15.95 -12.40
C ARG A 49 -10.12 -14.87 -12.20
N ALA A 50 -11.34 -15.11 -12.69
CA ALA A 50 -12.45 -14.17 -12.50
C ALA A 50 -12.80 -13.97 -11.00
N LEU A 51 -12.79 -15.05 -10.22
CA LEU A 51 -13.05 -14.99 -8.78
C LEU A 51 -11.95 -14.22 -8.04
N TYR A 52 -10.68 -14.54 -8.30
CA TYR A 52 -9.54 -13.85 -7.69
C TYR A 52 -9.48 -12.36 -8.06
N THR A 53 -9.78 -12.04 -9.32
CA THR A 53 -9.87 -10.63 -9.78
C THR A 53 -11.02 -9.91 -9.09
N GLY A 54 -12.17 -10.58 -8.90
CA GLY A 54 -13.30 -10.03 -8.16
C GLY A 54 -12.97 -9.73 -6.69
N ILE A 55 -12.29 -10.66 -6.00
CA ILE A 55 -11.84 -10.48 -4.61
C ILE A 55 -10.83 -9.33 -4.52
N ALA A 56 -9.83 -9.29 -5.41
CA ALA A 56 -8.87 -8.20 -5.47
C ALA A 56 -9.54 -6.85 -5.75
N GLY A 57 -10.55 -6.85 -6.64
CA GLY A 57 -11.36 -5.69 -6.95
C GLY A 57 -12.15 -5.16 -5.75
N ALA A 58 -12.74 -6.05 -4.93
CA ALA A 58 -13.41 -5.66 -3.69
C ALA A 58 -12.47 -4.97 -2.70
N GLY A 59 -11.17 -5.31 -2.73
CA GLY A 59 -10.12 -4.64 -1.98
C GLY A 59 -9.97 -3.14 -2.28
N ASN A 60 -10.46 -2.64 -3.43
CA ASN A 60 -10.45 -1.21 -3.76
C ASN A 60 -11.37 -0.36 -2.85
N ILE A 61 -12.15 -0.98 -1.96
CA ILE A 61 -12.82 -0.24 -0.88
C ILE A 61 -11.83 0.36 0.13
N LEU A 62 -10.65 -0.26 0.29
CA LEU A 62 -9.65 0.19 1.26
C LEU A 62 -9.15 1.62 0.98
N PRO A 63 -8.80 2.02 -0.26
CA PRO A 63 -8.52 3.42 -0.60
C PRO A 63 -9.62 4.42 -0.22
N ALA A 64 -10.88 4.00 -0.09
CA ALA A 64 -11.97 4.89 0.35
C ALA A 64 -12.06 4.97 1.89
N LEU A 65 -11.85 3.83 2.58
CA LEU A 65 -11.91 3.77 4.05
C LEU A 65 -10.64 4.32 4.72
N PHE A 66 -9.49 4.10 4.09
CA PHE A 66 -8.19 4.42 4.66
C PHE A 66 -8.01 5.93 4.92
N PRO A 67 -8.42 6.85 4.02
CA PRO A 67 -8.38 8.29 4.30
C PRO A 67 -9.30 8.71 5.45
N LEU A 68 -10.47 8.07 5.60
CA LEU A 68 -11.41 8.38 6.68
C LEU A 68 -10.84 7.96 8.04
N LEU A 69 -10.34 6.72 8.14
CA LEU A 69 -9.69 6.22 9.35
C LEU A 69 -8.39 6.96 9.64
N GLY A 70 -7.58 7.22 8.61
CA GLY A 70 -6.34 7.98 8.73
C GLY A 70 -6.59 9.41 9.22
N GLY A 71 -7.60 10.09 8.66
CA GLY A 71 -8.00 11.43 9.10
C GLY A 71 -8.45 11.45 10.56
N TRP A 72 -9.22 10.46 10.99
CA TRP A 72 -9.63 10.32 12.40
C TRP A 72 -8.42 10.08 13.33
N ILE A 73 -7.51 9.16 12.98
CA ILE A 73 -6.30 8.88 13.78
C ILE A 73 -5.42 10.12 13.86
N ILE A 74 -5.19 10.81 12.75
CA ILE A 74 -4.36 12.02 12.71
C ILE A 74 -4.98 13.13 13.55
N LYS A 75 -6.31 13.26 13.54
CA LYS A 75 -7.01 14.26 14.35
C LYS A 75 -6.84 14.02 15.85
N GLU A 76 -7.00 12.77 16.31
CA GLU A 76 -6.99 12.44 17.74
C GLU A 76 -5.58 12.21 18.30
N PHE A 77 -4.66 11.67 17.50
CA PHE A 77 -3.32 11.24 17.95
C PHE A 77 -2.16 11.91 17.22
N GLY A 78 -2.42 12.73 16.19
CA GLY A 78 -1.41 13.38 15.37
C GLY A 78 -0.82 12.48 14.28
N PHE A 79 0.13 13.05 13.52
CA PHE A 79 0.72 12.38 12.36
C PHE A 79 1.66 11.22 12.71
N GLN A 80 2.39 11.33 13.83
CA GLN A 80 3.44 10.35 14.17
C GLN A 80 2.87 8.93 14.41
N PRO A 81 1.81 8.74 15.23
CA PRO A 81 1.19 7.42 15.40
C PRO A 81 0.62 6.85 14.09
N PHE A 82 0.05 7.71 13.24
CA PHE A 82 -0.47 7.30 11.94
C PHE A 82 0.63 6.74 11.02
N PHE A 83 1.77 7.44 10.89
CA PHE A 83 2.86 6.96 10.05
C PHE A 83 3.53 5.69 10.60
N ILE A 84 3.64 5.56 11.93
CA ILE A 84 4.13 4.33 12.56
C ILE A 84 3.18 3.16 12.24
N LEU A 85 1.88 3.34 12.43
CA LEU A 85 0.88 2.33 12.11
C LEU A 85 0.93 1.93 10.62
N PHE A 86 1.03 2.91 9.72
CA PHE A 86 1.18 2.66 8.29
C PHE A 86 2.41 1.80 7.99
N MET A 87 3.57 2.12 8.58
CA MET A 87 4.79 1.33 8.41
C MET A 87 4.63 -0.10 8.93
N VAL A 88 3.96 -0.31 10.07
CA VAL A 88 3.67 -1.65 10.60
C VAL A 88 2.80 -2.44 9.63
N ILE A 89 1.73 -1.84 9.11
CA ILE A 89 0.84 -2.49 8.13
C ILE A 89 1.64 -2.87 6.87
N VAL A 90 2.44 -1.97 6.32
CA VAL A 90 3.27 -2.24 5.13
C VAL A 90 4.30 -3.35 5.42
N ALA A 91 4.86 -3.41 6.63
CA ALA A 91 5.79 -4.47 7.02
C ALA A 91 5.11 -5.86 7.04
N THR A 92 3.82 -5.95 7.36
CA THR A 92 3.08 -7.23 7.28
C THR A 92 3.02 -7.78 5.86
N ALA A 93 3.13 -6.94 4.82
CA ALA A 93 3.15 -7.39 3.43
C ALA A 93 4.35 -8.31 3.14
N ILE A 94 5.48 -8.13 3.82
CA ILE A 94 6.67 -8.97 3.67
C ILE A 94 6.34 -10.42 4.05
N PHE A 95 5.61 -10.61 5.15
CA PHE A 95 5.16 -11.93 5.59
C PHE A 95 4.30 -12.63 4.54
N PHE A 96 3.35 -11.91 3.94
CA PHE A 96 2.49 -12.47 2.90
C PHE A 96 3.26 -12.79 1.62
N ILE A 97 4.15 -11.91 1.17
CA ILE A 97 4.95 -12.11 -0.06
C ILE A 97 5.77 -13.39 0.02
N TYR A 98 6.43 -13.67 1.14
CA TYR A 98 7.21 -14.91 1.30
C TYR A 98 6.35 -16.18 1.29
N LYS A 99 5.05 -16.05 1.58
CA LYS A 99 4.10 -17.18 1.60
C LYS A 99 3.42 -17.38 0.25
N ILE A 100 3.61 -16.48 -0.72
CA ILE A 100 3.09 -16.67 -2.07
C ILE A 100 3.88 -17.82 -2.69
N ASP A 101 3.20 -18.94 -2.93
CA ASP A 101 3.80 -20.09 -3.58
C ASP A 101 3.90 -19.81 -5.08
N CYS A 102 5.06 -19.27 -5.51
CA CYS A 102 5.38 -19.04 -6.91
C CYS A 102 5.86 -20.32 -7.63
N ARG A 103 5.56 -21.52 -7.08
CA ARG A 103 5.87 -22.77 -7.75
C ARG A 103 4.85 -23.01 -8.85
N LYS A 104 5.33 -22.96 -10.09
CA LYS A 104 4.65 -23.52 -11.26
C LYS A 104 4.58 -25.04 -11.18
#